data_AF-A0A397CE89-F1
#
_entry.id   AF-A0A397CE89-F1
#
_cell.length_a   1.000
_cell.length_b   1.000
_cell.length_c   1.000
_cell.angle_alpha   90.00
_cell.angle_beta   90.00
_cell.angle_gamma   90.00
#
_symmetry.space_group_name_H-M   'P 1'
#
loop_
_entity.id
_entity.type
_entity.pdbx_description
1 polymer ?
#
loop_
_entity_poly.entity_id
_entity_poly.type
_entity_poly.pdbx_seq_one_letter_code
_entity_poly.pdbx_strand_id
1 'polypeptide(L)'
;MYIKNKRLEWHPDNMTLKQVISALQEADQPEVSPASQQVQLQEAIQVMTPESLTLAQRVEPEELWLGLHRSPLQGNVTLSTLYSDDPAGFDQTVRLHSWHRRIASSFLHHSTTFPQGFRTIFHDEPSWAYMQAICGTSDFTPPPPAGANATTLLELEDALSVFELWLAVQMNWLHKSDAWLLYLTSKPVVWLPAQRSVRMLSPTTLFALLHSDLGRKVVSQLSASHPGKWTSILEAIISSGYSYQENSMLLFVPGDSPSLTFGTPLLY
;
A
#
# COMPACT_ATOMS: atom_id res chain seq x y z
N MET A 1 -15.74 19.92 -26.97
CA MET A 1 -14.68 18.91 -26.85
C MET A 1 -13.46 19.42 -27.59
N TYR A 2 -12.37 19.71 -26.89
CA TYR A 2 -11.08 19.93 -27.54
C TYR A 2 -10.03 19.19 -26.72
N ILE A 3 -9.14 18.47 -27.40
CA ILE A 3 -7.99 17.83 -26.76
C ILE A 3 -6.89 18.88 -26.74
N LYS A 4 -6.50 19.34 -25.55
CA LYS A 4 -5.33 20.19 -25.38
C LYS A 4 -4.31 19.43 -24.54
N ASN A 5 -3.08 19.30 -25.04
CA ASN A 5 -1.97 18.66 -24.34
C ASN A 5 -2.27 17.27 -23.77
N LYS A 6 -2.96 16.40 -24.55
CA LYS A 6 -3.31 15.02 -24.13
C LYS A 6 -4.11 14.94 -22.82
N ARG A 7 -4.76 16.02 -22.39
CA ARG A 7 -5.71 16.02 -21.27
C ARG A 7 -7.10 16.31 -21.80
N LEU A 8 -8.06 15.51 -21.37
CA LEU A 8 -9.47 15.77 -21.60
C LEU A 8 -9.91 16.82 -20.57
N GLU A 9 -10.18 18.05 -21.02
CA GLU A 9 -10.82 19.07 -20.20
C GLU A 9 -12.34 18.93 -20.36
N TRP A 10 -12.99 18.44 -19.29
CA TRP A 10 -14.44 18.27 -19.23
C TRP A 10 -15.07 19.49 -18.54
N HIS A 11 -16.13 20.03 -19.12
CA HIS A 11 -17.02 20.99 -18.45
C HIS A 11 -18.41 20.34 -18.34
N PRO A 12 -18.69 19.64 -17.23
CA PRO A 12 -19.93 18.86 -17.06
C PRO A 12 -21.19 19.71 -17.25
N ASP A 13 -21.12 20.98 -16.87
CA ASP A 13 -22.25 21.92 -16.89
C ASP A 13 -22.73 22.29 -18.31
N ASN A 14 -21.91 22.00 -19.33
CA ASN A 14 -22.20 22.33 -20.73
C ASN A 14 -22.40 21.08 -21.61
N MET A 15 -22.53 19.90 -21.01
CA MET A 15 -22.71 18.65 -21.74
C MET A 15 -24.09 18.06 -21.49
N THR A 16 -24.72 17.58 -22.56
CA THR A 16 -25.93 16.76 -22.44
C THR A 16 -25.55 15.36 -21.95
N LEU A 17 -26.47 14.67 -21.26
CA LEU A 17 -26.28 13.30 -20.76
C LEU A 17 -25.78 12.34 -21.86
N LYS A 18 -26.28 12.50 -23.10
CA LYS A 18 -25.84 11.70 -24.25
C LYS A 18 -24.38 11.94 -24.61
N GLN A 19 -23.91 13.18 -24.53
CA GLN A 19 -22.50 13.53 -24.78
C GLN A 19 -21.59 13.03 -23.67
N VAL A 20 -22.07 13.04 -22.42
CA VAL A 20 -21.34 12.43 -21.29
C VAL A 20 -21.19 10.93 -21.51
N ILE A 21 -22.28 10.23 -21.87
CA ILE A 21 -22.26 8.78 -22.15
C ILE A 21 -21.33 8.46 -23.33
N SER A 22 -21.40 9.21 -24.44
CA SER A 22 -20.51 8.98 -25.59
C SER A 22 -19.04 9.22 -25.25
N ALA A 23 -18.72 10.25 -24.46
CA ALA A 23 -17.35 10.52 -24.04
C ALA A 23 -16.83 9.45 -23.06
N LEU A 24 -17.68 8.91 -22.20
CA LEU A 24 -17.34 7.77 -21.34
C LEU A 24 -17.10 6.50 -22.18
N GLN A 25 -17.92 6.25 -23.21
CA GLN A 25 -17.75 5.13 -24.13
C GLN A 25 -16.49 5.24 -25.00
N GLU A 26 -16.10 6.46 -25.40
CA GLU A 26 -14.83 6.71 -26.09
C GLU A 26 -13.63 6.49 -25.16
N ALA A 27 -13.73 6.86 -23.88
CA ALA A 27 -12.72 6.59 -22.87
C ALA A 27 -12.64 5.11 -22.46
N ASP A 28 -13.72 4.35 -22.66
CA ASP A 28 -13.79 2.90 -22.40
C ASP A 28 -13.17 2.07 -23.55
N GLN A 29 -12.74 2.72 -24.64
CA GLN A 29 -11.88 2.06 -25.62
C GLN A 29 -10.49 1.87 -25.02
N PRO A 30 -9.89 0.67 -25.10
CA PRO A 30 -8.55 0.45 -24.59
C PRO A 30 -7.57 1.37 -25.32
N GLU A 31 -7.08 2.41 -24.64
CA GLU A 31 -6.15 3.42 -25.18
C GLU A 31 -4.85 2.80 -25.73
N VAL A 32 -4.55 1.55 -25.38
CA VAL A 32 -3.30 0.87 -25.71
C VAL A 32 -3.63 -0.52 -26.27
N SER A 33 -3.18 -0.78 -27.50
CA SER A 33 -3.35 -2.12 -28.11
C SER A 33 -2.64 -3.20 -27.28
N PRO A 34 -3.10 -4.46 -27.27
CA PRO A 34 -2.41 -5.56 -26.56
C PRO A 34 -0.94 -5.70 -26.96
N ALA A 35 -0.61 -5.45 -28.23
CA ALA A 35 0.77 -5.46 -28.73
C ALA A 35 1.60 -4.32 -28.11
N SER A 36 1.02 -3.13 -27.94
CA SER A 36 1.67 -2.00 -27.28
C SER A 36 1.86 -2.23 -25.78
N GLN A 37 0.95 -2.95 -25.11
CA GLN A 37 1.13 -3.38 -23.72
C GLN A 37 2.26 -4.39 -23.57
N GLN A 38 2.39 -5.34 -24.51
CA GLN A 38 3.51 -6.30 -24.53
C GLN A 38 4.86 -5.62 -24.76
N VAL A 39 4.93 -4.62 -25.64
CA VAL A 39 6.15 -3.83 -25.85
C VAL A 39 6.52 -3.06 -24.58
N GLN A 40 5.56 -2.38 -23.95
CA GLN A 40 5.79 -1.67 -22.68
C GLN A 40 6.24 -2.62 -21.56
N LEU A 41 5.67 -3.82 -21.49
CA LEU A 41 6.07 -4.85 -20.52
C LEU A 41 7.51 -5.32 -20.78
N GLN A 42 7.87 -5.59 -22.04
CA GLN A 42 9.23 -5.98 -22.41
C GLN A 42 10.25 -4.88 -22.12
N GLU A 43 9.92 -3.62 -22.40
CA GLU A 43 10.75 -2.47 -22.06
C GLU A 43 10.91 -2.33 -20.54
N ALA A 44 9.83 -2.50 -19.76
CA ALA A 44 9.90 -2.47 -18.30
C ALA A 44 10.76 -3.60 -17.71
N ILE A 45 10.69 -4.81 -18.28
CA ILE A 45 11.56 -5.93 -17.90
C ILE A 45 13.02 -5.63 -18.23
N GLN A 46 13.31 -5.04 -19.41
CA GLN A 46 14.68 -4.71 -19.83
C GLN A 46 15.32 -3.59 -19.01
N VAL A 47 14.51 -2.66 -18.48
CA VAL A 47 14.97 -1.54 -17.66
C VAL A 47 14.98 -1.89 -16.16
N MET A 48 14.53 -3.11 -15.78
CA MET A 48 14.59 -3.57 -14.40
C MET A 48 16.04 -3.67 -13.93
N THR A 49 16.44 -2.78 -13.03
CA THR A 49 17.79 -2.79 -12.46
C THR A 49 17.86 -3.72 -11.26
N PRO A 50 18.98 -4.43 -11.03
CA PRO A 50 19.22 -5.18 -9.80
C PRO A 50 19.02 -4.32 -8.54
N GLU A 51 19.32 -3.02 -8.63
CA GLU A 51 19.15 -2.07 -7.53
C GLU A 51 17.70 -2.04 -7.03
N SER A 52 16.70 -2.03 -7.93
CA SER A 52 15.28 -1.99 -7.56
C SER A 52 14.81 -3.22 -6.78
N LEU A 53 15.43 -4.38 -7.01
CA LEU A 53 15.16 -5.63 -6.30
C LEU A 53 15.84 -5.68 -4.91
N THR A 54 16.85 -4.83 -4.68
CA THR A 54 17.66 -4.82 -3.45
C THR A 54 17.31 -3.69 -2.49
N LEU A 55 16.41 -2.77 -2.84
CA LEU A 55 16.01 -1.66 -1.97
C LEU A 55 15.48 -2.14 -0.61
N ALA A 56 14.78 -3.27 -0.59
CA ALA A 56 14.34 -3.90 0.65
C ALA A 56 15.53 -4.33 1.53
N GLN A 57 16.60 -4.87 0.93
CA GLN A 57 17.80 -5.30 1.63
C GLN A 57 18.58 -4.12 2.24
N ARG A 58 18.54 -2.96 1.57
CA ARG A 58 19.17 -1.70 2.02
C ARG A 58 18.40 -0.96 3.12
N VAL A 59 17.19 -1.40 3.45
CA VAL A 59 16.33 -0.77 4.47
C VAL A 59 16.00 0.69 4.10
N GLU A 60 15.66 0.92 2.83
CA GLU A 60 15.31 2.24 2.27
C GLU A 60 13.82 2.29 1.86
N PRO A 61 12.88 2.31 2.83
CA PRO A 61 11.45 2.21 2.54
C PRO A 61 10.89 3.39 1.74
N GLU A 62 11.38 4.62 1.98
CA GLU A 62 10.88 5.79 1.25
C GLU A 62 11.26 5.74 -0.22
N GLU A 63 12.48 5.27 -0.53
CA GLU A 63 12.96 5.10 -1.90
C GLU A 63 12.21 3.99 -2.62
N LEU A 64 11.99 2.86 -1.94
CA LEU A 64 11.14 1.78 -2.41
C LEU A 64 9.74 2.33 -2.77
N TRP A 65 9.07 2.96 -1.81
CA TRP A 65 7.71 3.46 -1.98
C TRP A 65 7.59 4.52 -3.07
N LEU A 66 8.54 5.47 -3.10
CA LEU A 66 8.59 6.50 -4.13
C LEU A 66 8.87 5.91 -5.52
N GLY A 67 9.72 4.89 -5.60
CA GLY A 67 10.04 4.16 -6.83
C GLY A 67 8.81 3.52 -7.46
N LEU A 68 8.00 2.82 -6.66
CA LEU A 68 6.74 2.20 -7.12
C LEU A 68 5.77 3.23 -7.71
N HIS A 69 5.70 4.43 -7.12
CA HIS A 69 4.84 5.50 -7.65
C HIS A 69 5.40 6.21 -8.88
N ARG A 70 6.73 6.30 -9.01
CA ARG A 70 7.41 6.90 -10.16
C ARG A 70 7.31 6.02 -11.40
N SER A 71 7.45 4.70 -11.23
CA SER A 71 7.37 3.73 -12.32
C SER A 71 6.46 2.55 -11.94
N PRO A 72 5.12 2.73 -11.96
CA PRO A 72 4.18 1.68 -11.55
C PRO A 72 4.29 0.39 -12.36
N LEU A 73 4.55 0.49 -13.66
CA LEU A 73 4.71 -0.68 -14.53
C LEU A 73 5.94 -1.50 -14.13
N GLN A 74 7.09 -0.83 -13.92
CA GLN A 74 8.30 -1.50 -13.44
C GLN A 74 8.08 -2.08 -12.05
N GLY A 75 7.45 -1.33 -11.14
CA GLY A 75 7.10 -1.82 -9.81
C GLY A 75 6.22 -3.06 -9.85
N ASN A 76 5.24 -3.13 -10.75
CA ASN A 76 4.39 -4.30 -10.94
C ASN A 76 5.20 -5.52 -11.39
N VAL A 77 6.09 -5.35 -12.37
CA VAL A 77 7.02 -6.41 -12.81
C VAL A 77 7.91 -6.86 -11.65
N THR A 78 8.53 -5.93 -10.93
CA THR A 78 9.40 -6.23 -9.78
C THR A 78 8.66 -7.02 -8.70
N LEU A 79 7.46 -6.56 -8.29
CA LEU A 79 6.67 -7.26 -7.26
C LEU A 79 6.21 -8.65 -7.73
N SER A 80 5.81 -8.79 -8.99
CA SER A 80 5.40 -10.09 -9.57
C SER A 80 6.56 -11.07 -9.65
N THR A 81 7.74 -10.60 -10.08
CA THR A 81 8.99 -11.39 -10.13
C THR A 81 9.42 -11.82 -8.74
N LEU A 82 9.44 -10.90 -7.76
CA LEU A 82 9.76 -11.25 -6.37
C LEU A 82 8.76 -12.27 -5.82
N TYR A 83 7.46 -12.08 -6.05
CA TYR A 83 6.45 -13.02 -5.57
C TYR A 83 6.66 -14.45 -6.11
N SER A 84 7.07 -14.56 -7.38
CA SER A 84 7.19 -15.85 -8.08
C SER A 84 8.54 -16.52 -7.87
N ASP A 85 9.63 -15.75 -7.98
CA ASP A 85 11.00 -16.26 -8.08
C ASP A 85 11.79 -16.10 -6.76
N ASP A 86 11.44 -15.11 -5.92
CA ASP A 86 12.09 -14.86 -4.62
C ASP A 86 11.06 -14.47 -3.53
N PRO A 87 10.25 -15.44 -3.04
CA PRO A 87 9.22 -15.16 -2.02
C PRO A 87 9.80 -14.55 -0.73
N ALA A 88 11.05 -14.85 -0.40
CA ALA A 88 11.73 -14.26 0.75
C ALA A 88 12.01 -12.77 0.55
N GLY A 89 12.49 -12.37 -0.64
CA GLY A 89 12.64 -10.97 -1.03
C GLY A 89 11.30 -10.22 -1.10
N PHE A 90 10.23 -10.89 -1.55
CA PHE A 90 8.88 -10.33 -1.50
C PHE A 90 8.44 -10.07 -0.05
N ASP A 91 8.54 -11.07 0.83
CA ASP A 91 8.21 -10.94 2.25
C ASP A 91 9.02 -9.83 2.94
N GLN A 92 10.31 -9.69 2.58
CA GLN A 92 11.16 -8.62 3.09
C GLN A 92 10.67 -7.24 2.63
N THR A 93 10.27 -7.12 1.37
CA THR A 93 9.68 -5.88 0.80
C THR A 93 8.40 -5.49 1.53
N VAL A 94 7.51 -6.46 1.75
CA VAL A 94 6.25 -6.28 2.49
C VAL A 94 6.52 -5.79 3.90
N ARG A 95 7.40 -6.49 4.64
CA ARG A 95 7.73 -6.14 6.02
C ARG A 95 8.36 -4.76 6.13
N LEU A 96 9.22 -4.38 5.18
CA LEU A 96 9.83 -3.05 5.17
C LEU A 96 8.76 -1.96 5.01
N HIS A 97 7.79 -2.18 4.12
CA HIS A 97 6.67 -1.28 3.95
C HIS A 97 5.78 -1.21 5.20
N SER A 98 5.51 -2.34 5.86
CA SER A 98 4.79 -2.37 7.15
C SER A 98 5.53 -1.61 8.25
N TRP A 99 6.86 -1.69 8.30
CA TRP A 99 7.69 -0.91 9.21
C TRP A 99 7.60 0.59 8.92
N HIS A 100 7.65 0.97 7.64
CA HIS A 100 7.48 2.36 7.22
C HIS A 100 6.12 2.94 7.64
N ARG A 101 5.04 2.17 7.43
CA ARG A 101 3.69 2.53 7.86
C ARG A 101 3.59 2.71 9.39
N ARG A 102 4.19 1.81 10.18
CA ARG A 102 4.18 1.88 11.65
C ARG A 102 5.03 3.02 12.21
N ILE A 103 6.14 3.38 11.55
CA ILE A 103 6.87 4.61 11.90
C ILE A 103 6.00 5.82 11.56
N ALA A 104 5.42 5.89 10.36
CA ALA A 104 4.57 7.00 9.95
C ALA A 104 3.36 7.23 10.87
N SER A 105 2.70 6.16 11.34
CA SER A 105 1.60 6.24 12.31
C SER A 105 2.05 6.68 13.71
N SER A 106 3.32 6.49 14.06
CA SER A 106 3.88 6.96 15.34
C SER A 106 4.17 8.46 15.35
N PHE A 107 4.18 9.11 14.18
CA PHE A 107 4.57 10.52 14.01
C PHE A 107 3.51 11.32 13.21
N LEU A 108 2.22 11.06 13.42
CA LEU A 108 1.12 11.70 12.66
C LEU A 108 1.15 13.23 12.71
N HIS A 109 1.50 13.82 13.85
CA HIS A 109 1.50 15.28 14.06
C HIS A 109 2.73 15.97 13.45
N HIS A 110 3.83 15.23 13.25
CA HIS A 110 5.10 15.75 12.78
C HIS A 110 5.72 14.76 11.79
N SER A 111 5.55 14.99 10.48
CA SER A 111 6.11 14.09 9.48
C SER A 111 7.63 13.93 9.67
N THR A 112 8.08 12.68 9.67
CA THR A 112 9.49 12.29 9.82
C THR A 112 9.89 11.35 8.70
N THR A 113 11.20 11.21 8.45
CA THR A 113 11.72 10.13 7.61
C THR A 113 11.83 8.84 8.44
N PHE A 114 11.75 7.69 7.79
CA PHE A 114 11.89 6.40 8.43
C PHE A 114 13.18 6.28 9.27
N PRO A 115 14.39 6.64 8.77
CA PRO A 115 15.59 6.56 9.61
C PRO A 115 15.60 7.52 10.81
N GLN A 116 14.89 8.66 10.71
CA GLN A 116 14.78 9.61 11.82
C GLN A 116 13.78 9.13 12.87
N GLY A 117 12.60 8.69 12.43
CA GLY A 117 11.58 8.11 13.30
C GLY A 117 12.09 6.84 14.01
N PHE A 118 12.79 5.97 13.27
CA PHE A 118 13.40 4.76 13.82
C PHE A 118 14.40 5.09 14.93
N ARG A 119 15.37 5.98 14.67
CA ARG A 119 16.33 6.43 15.69
C ARG A 119 15.69 7.10 16.90
N THR A 120 14.59 7.82 16.69
CA THR A 120 13.88 8.49 17.78
C THR A 120 13.22 7.49 18.71
N ILE A 121 12.67 6.40 18.16
CA ILE A 121 11.96 5.37 18.95
C ILE A 121 12.94 4.36 19.57
N PHE A 122 13.92 3.90 18.80
CA PHE A 122 14.76 2.75 19.14
C PHE A 122 16.18 3.12 19.57
N HIS A 123 16.56 4.40 19.44
CA HIS A 123 17.90 4.91 19.73
C HIS A 123 19.04 4.20 18.97
N ASP A 124 18.73 3.61 17.81
CA ASP A 124 19.66 2.88 16.95
C ASP A 124 19.35 3.13 15.46
N GLU A 125 20.28 2.78 14.57
CA GLU A 125 20.08 2.83 13.12
C GLU A 125 19.24 1.62 12.63
N PRO A 126 18.39 1.81 11.61
CA PRO A 126 17.54 0.74 11.12
C PRO A 126 18.35 -0.38 10.47
N SER A 127 18.15 -1.61 10.92
CA SER A 127 18.74 -2.81 10.33
C SER A 127 17.78 -3.99 10.39
N TRP A 128 17.92 -4.93 9.45
CA TRP A 128 17.11 -6.14 9.46
C TRP A 128 17.33 -6.99 10.71
N ALA A 129 18.57 -7.09 11.19
CA ALA A 129 18.89 -7.82 12.41
C ALA A 129 18.13 -7.24 13.62
N TYR A 130 18.12 -5.91 13.76
CA TYR A 130 17.39 -5.24 14.85
C TYR A 130 15.88 -5.45 14.71
N MET A 131 15.31 -5.17 13.53
CA MET A 131 13.87 -5.31 13.28
C MET A 131 13.37 -6.75 13.48
N GLN A 132 14.19 -7.76 13.17
CA GLN A 132 13.85 -9.16 13.43
C GLN A 132 13.94 -9.52 14.91
N ALA A 133 14.99 -9.06 15.60
CA ALA A 133 15.19 -9.33 17.02
C ALA A 133 14.04 -8.76 17.86
N ILE A 134 13.62 -7.53 17.58
CA ILE A 134 12.56 -6.87 18.36
C ILE A 134 11.18 -7.48 18.13
N CYS A 135 10.87 -7.91 16.91
CA CYS A 135 9.63 -8.65 16.63
C CYS A 135 9.56 -10.00 17.37
N GLY A 136 10.69 -10.54 17.82
CA GLY A 136 10.77 -11.80 18.57
C GLY A 136 10.57 -11.66 20.08
N THR A 137 10.45 -10.44 20.62
CA THR A 137 10.21 -10.24 22.06
C THR A 137 8.73 -10.42 22.37
N SER A 138 8.42 -11.06 23.51
CA SER A 138 7.04 -11.45 23.86
C SER A 138 6.07 -10.29 23.98
N ASP A 139 6.59 -9.12 24.37
CA ASP A 139 5.80 -7.95 24.72
C ASP A 139 5.80 -6.90 23.58
N PHE A 140 6.38 -7.24 22.43
CA PHE A 140 6.46 -6.31 21.30
C PHE A 140 5.11 -5.99 20.68
N THR A 141 4.24 -6.99 20.55
CA THR A 141 2.91 -6.82 19.95
C THR A 141 1.83 -6.85 21.01
N PRO A 142 0.79 -6.00 20.91
CA PRO A 142 -0.36 -6.11 21.78
C PRO A 142 -1.08 -7.44 21.50
N PRO A 143 -1.91 -7.92 22.45
CA PRO A 143 -2.73 -9.10 22.24
C PRO A 143 -3.53 -8.97 20.93
N PRO A 144 -3.69 -10.07 20.16
CA PRO A 144 -4.46 -10.01 18.93
C PRO A 144 -5.89 -9.56 19.25
N PRO A 145 -6.41 -8.54 18.55
CA PRO A 145 -7.78 -8.07 18.74
C PRO A 145 -8.80 -9.20 18.47
N ALA A 146 -9.89 -9.22 19.25
CA ALA A 146 -10.93 -10.22 19.11
C ALA A 146 -11.51 -10.22 17.68
N GLY A 147 -11.63 -11.42 17.09
CA GLY A 147 -12.17 -11.60 15.74
C GLY A 147 -11.11 -11.64 14.63
N ALA A 148 -9.83 -11.35 14.91
CA ALA A 148 -8.76 -11.82 14.05
C ALA A 148 -8.73 -13.36 14.15
N ASN A 149 -8.75 -14.06 13.02
CA ASN A 149 -8.62 -15.53 12.97
C ASN A 149 -7.24 -15.97 13.51
N ALA A 150 -6.74 -17.16 13.16
CA ALA A 150 -5.38 -17.61 13.51
C ALA A 150 -4.22 -16.74 12.94
N THR A 151 -4.51 -15.54 12.43
CA THR A 151 -3.55 -14.58 11.86
C THR A 151 -2.99 -13.69 12.95
N THR A 152 -1.67 -13.57 13.04
CA THR A 152 -1.03 -12.66 13.98
C THR A 152 -1.25 -11.20 13.59
N LEU A 153 -1.12 -10.28 14.54
CA LEU A 153 -1.28 -8.85 14.26
C LEU A 153 -0.24 -8.31 13.26
N LEU A 154 0.99 -8.83 13.31
CA LEU A 154 2.04 -8.47 12.35
C LEU A 154 1.71 -8.98 10.94
N GLU A 155 1.17 -10.19 10.82
CA GLU A 155 0.73 -10.73 9.52
C GLU A 155 -0.45 -9.97 8.95
N LEU A 156 -1.33 -9.43 9.81
CA LEU A 156 -2.42 -8.57 9.38
C LEU A 156 -1.88 -7.25 8.80
N GLU A 157 -0.94 -6.59 9.49
CA GLU A 157 -0.29 -5.37 8.97
C GLU A 157 0.47 -5.66 7.67
N ASP A 158 1.19 -6.78 7.59
CA ASP A 158 1.89 -7.21 6.39
C ASP A 158 0.90 -7.49 5.24
N ALA A 159 -0.25 -8.10 5.49
CA ALA A 159 -1.27 -8.29 4.46
C ALA A 159 -1.84 -6.96 3.96
N LEU A 160 -2.10 -6.00 4.84
CA LEU A 160 -2.51 -4.65 4.44
C LEU A 160 -1.42 -3.95 3.60
N SER A 161 -0.15 -4.11 3.97
CA SER A 161 0.99 -3.62 3.19
C SER A 161 1.06 -4.26 1.81
N VAL A 162 0.83 -5.57 1.69
CA VAL A 162 0.73 -6.27 0.39
C VAL A 162 -0.35 -5.62 -0.47
N PHE A 163 -1.54 -5.45 0.10
CA PHE A 163 -2.66 -4.83 -0.63
C PHE A 163 -2.30 -3.42 -1.11
N GLU A 164 -1.73 -2.59 -0.25
CA GLU A 164 -1.32 -1.23 -0.61
C GLU A 164 -0.22 -1.19 -1.68
N LEU A 165 0.80 -2.05 -1.58
CA LEU A 165 1.87 -2.16 -2.58
C LEU A 165 1.30 -2.49 -3.97
N TRP A 166 0.36 -3.43 -4.05
CA TRP A 166 -0.32 -3.76 -5.31
C TRP A 166 -1.19 -2.61 -5.83
N LEU A 167 -1.90 -1.90 -4.94
CA LEU A 167 -2.65 -0.70 -5.32
C LEU A 167 -1.73 0.40 -5.86
N ALA A 168 -0.54 0.57 -5.30
CA ALA A 168 0.42 1.58 -5.76
C ALA A 168 0.87 1.34 -7.20
N VAL A 169 1.07 0.08 -7.60
CA VAL A 169 1.57 -0.28 -8.93
C VAL A 169 0.46 -0.51 -9.97
N GLN A 170 -0.74 -0.93 -9.54
CA GLN A 170 -1.87 -1.20 -10.44
C GLN A 170 -2.85 -0.02 -10.55
N MET A 171 -3.02 0.75 -9.47
CA MET A 171 -4.03 1.82 -9.36
C MET A 171 -3.42 3.05 -8.67
N ASN A 172 -2.28 3.52 -9.17
CA ASN A 172 -1.51 4.62 -8.56
C ASN A 172 -2.31 5.92 -8.37
N TRP A 173 -3.42 6.09 -9.09
CA TRP A 173 -4.31 7.25 -9.03
C TRP A 173 -5.11 7.31 -7.73
N LEU A 174 -5.33 6.17 -7.05
CA LEU A 174 -5.96 6.13 -5.72
C LEU A 174 -5.15 6.93 -4.69
N HIS A 175 -3.82 6.88 -4.80
CA HIS A 175 -2.91 7.62 -3.92
C HIS A 175 -2.81 9.12 -4.24
N LYS A 176 -3.50 9.58 -5.29
CA LYS A 176 -3.49 10.97 -5.77
C LYS A 176 -4.84 11.67 -5.64
N SER A 177 -5.91 10.95 -5.28
CA SER A 177 -7.28 11.48 -5.27
C SER A 177 -8.12 10.92 -4.13
N ASP A 178 -8.29 11.76 -3.11
CA ASP A 178 -9.21 11.50 -2.00
C ASP A 178 -10.64 11.30 -2.50
N ALA A 179 -11.06 11.98 -3.57
CA ALA A 179 -12.40 11.87 -4.14
C ALA A 179 -12.71 10.45 -4.64
N TRP A 180 -11.73 9.78 -5.25
CA TRP A 180 -11.89 8.40 -5.69
C TRP A 180 -12.03 7.44 -4.50
N LEU A 181 -11.21 7.61 -3.47
CA LEU A 181 -11.28 6.80 -2.27
C LEU A 181 -12.60 7.01 -1.52
N LEU A 182 -13.08 8.26 -1.40
CA LEU A 182 -14.38 8.60 -0.83
C LEU A 182 -15.51 7.93 -1.61
N TYR A 183 -15.48 7.99 -2.95
CA TYR A 183 -16.48 7.37 -3.81
C TYR A 183 -16.52 5.84 -3.62
N LEU A 184 -15.36 5.19 -3.65
CA LEU A 184 -15.26 3.73 -3.57
C LEU A 184 -15.58 3.16 -2.20
N THR A 185 -15.25 3.89 -1.14
CA THR A 185 -15.40 3.39 0.24
C THR A 185 -16.63 3.94 0.96
N SER A 186 -17.17 5.08 0.52
CA SER A 186 -18.18 5.85 1.26
C SER A 186 -17.77 6.13 2.72
N LYS A 187 -16.46 6.18 2.99
CA LYS A 187 -15.86 6.40 4.32
C LYS A 187 -14.84 7.54 4.24
N PRO A 188 -14.64 8.31 5.33
CA PRO A 188 -13.60 9.33 5.38
C PRO A 188 -12.22 8.74 5.05
N VAL A 189 -11.44 9.50 4.27
CA VAL A 189 -10.09 9.09 3.88
C VAL A 189 -9.10 9.59 4.93
N VAL A 190 -8.40 8.65 5.55
CA VAL A 190 -7.32 8.96 6.50
C VAL A 190 -5.98 8.54 5.90
N TRP A 191 -5.03 9.48 5.92
CA TRP A 191 -3.68 9.32 5.38
C TRP A 191 -2.65 9.22 6.51
N LEU A 192 -1.61 8.43 6.28
CA LEU A 192 -0.37 8.46 7.03
C LEU A 192 0.61 9.44 6.34
N PRO A 193 1.32 10.29 7.10
CA PRO A 193 2.33 11.16 6.53
C PRO A 193 3.53 10.34 6.06
N ALA A 194 4.16 10.75 4.96
CA ALA A 194 5.43 10.17 4.52
C ALA A 194 6.35 11.31 4.08
N GLN A 195 7.38 11.62 4.87
CA GLN A 195 8.31 12.68 4.51
C GLN A 195 9.20 12.20 3.35
N ARG A 196 9.37 13.03 2.32
CA ARG A 196 10.15 12.70 1.09
C ARG A 196 9.59 11.53 0.27
N SER A 197 8.37 11.09 0.53
CA SER A 197 7.71 10.03 -0.25
C SER A 197 6.23 10.35 -0.51
N VAL A 198 5.49 9.40 -1.08
CA VAL A 198 4.04 9.54 -1.33
C VAL A 198 3.27 9.20 -0.04
N ARG A 199 2.19 9.92 0.25
CA ARG A 199 1.33 9.62 1.42
C ARG A 199 0.80 8.18 1.34
N MET A 200 0.75 7.50 2.48
CA MET A 200 0.24 6.13 2.59
C MET A 200 -1.18 6.13 3.15
N LEU A 201 -1.99 5.14 2.82
CA LEU A 201 -3.35 4.97 3.33
C LEU A 201 -3.30 4.42 4.75
N SER A 202 -4.07 5.01 5.67
CA SER A 202 -4.21 4.43 7.01
C SER A 202 -4.80 3.01 6.97
N PRO A 203 -4.59 2.19 8.02
CA PRO A 203 -5.25 0.90 8.13
C PRO A 203 -6.79 0.98 7.97
N THR A 204 -7.43 2.00 8.55
CA THR A 204 -8.88 2.22 8.43
C THR A 204 -9.29 2.40 6.96
N THR A 205 -8.57 3.23 6.21
CA THR A 205 -8.83 3.47 4.78
C THR A 205 -8.57 2.21 3.95
N LEU A 206 -7.49 1.47 4.25
CA LEU A 206 -7.18 0.21 3.55
C LEU A 206 -8.23 -0.85 3.80
N PHE A 207 -8.71 -1.04 5.03
CA PHE A 207 -9.80 -1.97 5.31
C PHE A 207 -11.08 -1.57 4.58
N ALA A 208 -11.44 -0.28 4.58
CA ALA A 208 -12.62 0.18 3.87
C ALA A 208 -12.52 -0.10 2.36
N LEU A 209 -11.33 0.13 1.77
CA LEU A 209 -11.07 -0.17 0.37
C LEU A 209 -11.04 -1.67 0.09
N LEU A 210 -10.44 -2.47 0.96
CA LEU A 210 -10.36 -3.93 0.86
C LEU A 210 -11.75 -4.57 0.83
N HIS A 211 -12.70 -4.06 1.63
CA HIS A 211 -14.08 -4.56 1.68
C HIS A 211 -14.99 -4.00 0.58
N SER A 212 -14.56 -2.98 -0.15
CA SER A 212 -15.28 -2.44 -1.31
C SER A 212 -15.33 -3.45 -2.47
N ASP A 213 -16.22 -3.23 -3.43
CA ASP A 213 -16.32 -4.06 -4.63
C ASP A 213 -15.01 -4.08 -5.42
N LEU A 214 -14.31 -2.94 -5.50
CA LEU A 214 -13.00 -2.84 -6.12
C LEU A 214 -11.98 -3.70 -5.37
N GLY A 215 -11.89 -3.56 -4.04
CA GLY A 215 -10.93 -4.31 -3.23
C GLY A 215 -11.11 -5.82 -3.36
N ARG A 216 -12.36 -6.30 -3.31
CA ARG A 216 -12.70 -7.72 -3.52
C ARG A 216 -12.27 -8.20 -4.90
N LYS A 217 -12.50 -7.38 -5.95
CA LYS A 217 -12.10 -7.73 -7.31
C LYS A 217 -10.59 -7.81 -7.47
N VAL A 218 -9.86 -6.86 -6.88
CA VAL A 218 -8.40 -6.80 -6.91
C VAL A 218 -7.81 -8.02 -6.20
N VAL A 219 -8.28 -8.34 -4.99
CA VAL A 219 -7.80 -9.52 -4.25
C VAL A 219 -8.13 -10.81 -4.99
N SER A 220 -9.31 -10.94 -5.59
CA SER A 220 -9.67 -12.10 -6.40
C SER A 220 -8.74 -12.27 -7.62
N GLN A 221 -8.38 -11.18 -8.30
CA GLN A 221 -7.43 -11.22 -9.41
C GLN A 221 -6.00 -11.52 -8.96
N LEU A 222 -5.56 -10.94 -7.83
CA LEU A 222 -4.26 -11.24 -7.23
C LEU A 222 -4.18 -12.71 -6.82
N SER A 223 -5.21 -13.25 -6.18
CA SER A 223 -5.28 -14.67 -5.79
C SER A 223 -5.21 -15.61 -7.00
N ALA A 224 -5.89 -15.26 -8.10
CA ALA A 224 -5.86 -16.04 -9.33
C ALA A 224 -4.51 -16.00 -10.05
N SER A 225 -3.78 -14.88 -9.97
CA SER A 225 -2.49 -14.70 -10.66
C SER A 225 -1.27 -15.07 -9.81
N HIS A 226 -1.38 -14.84 -8.50
CA HIS A 226 -0.32 -14.97 -7.50
C HIS A 226 -0.89 -15.67 -6.24
N PRO A 227 -1.22 -16.97 -6.32
CA PRO A 227 -1.73 -17.71 -5.18
C PRO A 227 -0.63 -17.88 -4.12
N GLY A 228 -0.98 -17.64 -2.85
CA GLY A 228 -0.03 -17.85 -1.75
C GLY A 228 -0.52 -17.32 -0.42
N LYS A 229 0.41 -17.20 0.54
CA LYS A 229 0.12 -16.82 1.93
C LYS A 229 -0.67 -15.51 2.01
N TRP A 230 -0.17 -14.46 1.38
CA TRP A 230 -0.73 -13.11 1.52
C TRP A 230 -2.11 -12.96 0.89
N THR A 231 -2.33 -13.54 -0.28
CA THR A 231 -3.64 -13.54 -0.94
C THR A 231 -4.66 -14.34 -0.13
N SER A 232 -4.25 -15.46 0.46
CA SER A 232 -5.10 -16.24 1.39
C SER A 232 -5.49 -15.44 2.64
N ILE A 233 -4.56 -14.68 3.23
CA ILE A 233 -4.85 -13.82 4.39
C ILE A 233 -5.81 -12.69 4.01
N LEU A 234 -5.59 -12.04 2.86
CA LEU A 234 -6.48 -10.98 2.36
C LEU A 234 -7.91 -11.49 2.12
N GLU A 235 -8.05 -12.68 1.53
CA GLU A 235 -9.36 -13.34 1.35
C GLU A 235 -10.03 -13.67 2.70
N ALA A 236 -9.26 -14.10 3.69
CA ALA A 236 -9.78 -14.38 5.03
C ALA A 236 -10.25 -13.12 5.75
N ILE A 237 -9.55 -11.98 5.60
CA ILE A 237 -9.97 -10.68 6.12
C ILE A 237 -11.29 -10.26 5.46
N ILE A 238 -11.37 -10.33 4.12
CA ILE A 238 -12.57 -9.98 3.36
C ILE A 238 -13.78 -10.84 3.77
N SER A 239 -13.56 -12.14 3.98
CA SER A 239 -14.61 -13.10 4.31
C SER A 239 -15.13 -12.94 5.75
N SER A 240 -14.25 -12.59 6.69
CA SER A 240 -14.63 -12.31 8.07
C SER A 240 -15.24 -10.92 8.27
N GLY A 241 -15.02 -10.00 7.32
CA GLY A 241 -15.40 -8.59 7.47
C GLY A 241 -14.57 -7.88 8.55
N TYR A 242 -13.39 -8.42 8.86
CA TYR A 242 -12.57 -7.94 9.96
C TYR A 242 -11.96 -6.58 9.64
N SER A 243 -12.08 -5.62 10.56
CA SER A 243 -11.39 -4.34 10.53
C SER A 243 -11.00 -3.90 11.93
N TYR A 244 -10.01 -3.01 12.05
CA TYR A 244 -9.79 -2.32 13.32
C TYR A 244 -10.99 -1.44 13.70
N GLN A 245 -11.01 -1.04 14.98
CA GLN A 245 -11.88 0.04 15.43
C GLN A 245 -11.60 1.31 14.62
N GLU A 246 -12.63 2.13 14.42
CA GLU A 246 -12.55 3.32 13.57
C GLU A 246 -11.41 4.25 14.01
N ASN A 247 -10.58 4.67 13.04
CA ASN A 247 -9.39 5.49 13.24
C ASN A 247 -8.28 4.85 14.11
N SER A 248 -8.40 3.57 14.45
CA SER A 248 -7.35 2.86 15.17
C SER A 248 -6.22 2.43 14.23
N MET A 249 -4.98 2.60 14.70
CA MET A 249 -3.77 2.18 14.02
C MET A 249 -2.71 1.72 15.00
N LEU A 250 -1.81 0.87 14.52
CA LEU A 250 -0.64 0.43 15.26
C LEU A 250 0.45 1.49 15.23
N LEU A 251 0.96 1.85 16.40
CA LEU A 251 2.04 2.81 16.59
C LEU A 251 3.03 2.28 17.62
N PHE A 252 4.27 2.76 17.53
CA PHE A 252 5.31 2.45 18.48
C PHE A 252 5.17 3.28 19.75
N VAL A 253 5.31 2.60 20.89
CA VAL A 253 5.51 3.23 22.18
C VAL A 253 7.02 3.29 22.43
N PRO A 254 7.63 4.49 22.47
CA PRO A 254 9.06 4.62 22.78
C PRO A 254 9.30 4.29 24.26
N GLY A 255 10.51 3.79 24.57
CA GLY A 255 10.93 3.47 25.92
C GLY A 255 12.07 2.45 25.94
N ASP A 256 12.47 2.01 27.14
CA ASP A 256 13.56 1.02 27.32
C ASP A 256 13.26 -0.34 26.68
N SER A 257 11.97 -0.62 26.41
CA SER A 257 11.51 -1.80 25.67
C SER A 257 10.40 -1.36 24.71
N PRO A 258 10.78 -0.89 23.50
CA PRO A 258 9.80 -0.40 22.54
C PRO A 258 8.80 -1.49 22.16
N SER A 259 7.53 -1.12 22.11
CA SER A 259 6.42 -2.03 21.82
C SER A 259 5.43 -1.36 20.88
N LEU A 260 4.47 -2.14 20.40
CA LEU A 260 3.37 -1.66 19.59
C LEU A 260 2.11 -1.52 20.46
N THR A 261 1.34 -0.47 20.19
CA THR A 261 -0.01 -0.29 20.75
C THR A 261 -0.97 0.18 19.68
N PHE A 262 -2.26 -0.05 19.90
CA PHE A 262 -3.29 0.67 19.17
C PHE A 262 -3.39 2.10 19.68
N GLY A 263 -3.55 3.06 18.77
CA GLY A 263 -3.88 4.44 19.09
C GLY A 263 -4.65 5.10 17.95
N THR A 264 -5.13 6.31 18.22
CA THR A 264 -5.93 7.10 17.28
C THR A 264 -5.24 8.43 16.93
N PRO A 265 -5.37 8.94 15.70
CA PRO A 265 -4.83 10.24 15.28
C PRO A 265 -5.30 11.47 16.07
N LEU A 266 -6.32 11.33 16.92
CA LEU A 266 -7.07 12.45 17.49
C LEU A 266 -6.94 12.61 19.01
N LEU A 267 -6.02 11.90 19.65
CA LEU A 267 -5.80 12.01 21.10
C LEU A 267 -4.30 12.03 21.38
N TYR A 268 -3.65 13.18 21.16
CA TYR A 268 -2.67 13.83 22.05
C TYR A 268 -2.34 15.23 21.50
#